data_AF-A0A9X2W4Q4-F1
#
_entry.id   AF-A0A9X2W4Q4-F1
#
_cell.length_a   1.000
_cell.length_b   1.000
_cell.length_c   1.000
_cell.angle_alpha   90.00
_cell.angle_beta   90.00
_cell.angle_gamma   90.00
#
_symmetry.space_group_name_H-M   'P 1'
#
loop_
_entity.id
_entity.type
_entity.pdbx_description
1 polymer ?
#
loop_
_entity_poly.entity_id
_entity_poly.type
_entity_poly.pdbx_seq_one_letter_code
_entity_poly.pdbx_strand_id
1 'polypeptide(L)' 'MKLIDGLRFASDAEVLSLWGAGFAVLAVVCLVMERRRMKRAAINRVGWVPWTGLFLVCVVVAGGLLALGVPSWLRGA' A
#
# COMPACT_ATOMS: atom_id res chain seq x y z
N MET A 1 -15.76 4.08 16.79
CA MET A 1 -16.34 3.41 15.60
C MET A 1 -16.72 4.35 14.45
N LYS A 2 -16.29 5.63 14.45
CA LYS A 2 -16.60 6.61 13.36
C LYS A 2 -16.06 6.24 11.97
N LEU A 3 -14.98 5.46 11.89
CA LEU A 3 -14.40 5.00 10.62
C LEU A 3 -15.34 4.07 9.85
N ILE A 4 -16.11 3.24 10.56
CA ILE A 4 -16.98 2.22 9.97
C ILE A 4 -18.23 2.89 9.37
N ASP A 5 -18.74 3.94 10.03
CA ASP A 5 -19.91 4.69 9.56
C ASP A 5 -19.60 5.54 8.32
N GLY A 6 -18.39 6.11 8.21
CA GLY A 6 -17.96 6.86 7.02
C GLY A 6 -17.74 5.97 5.79
N LEU A 7 -17.21 4.75 5.97
CA LEU A 7 -17.05 3.76 4.90
C LEU A 7 -18.39 3.32 4.29
N ARG A 8 -19.49 3.41 5.05
CA ARG A 8 -20.82 2.98 4.61
C ARG A 8 -21.48 3.96 3.61
N PHE A 9 -20.98 5.20 3.54
CA PHE A 9 -21.40 6.24 2.58
C PHE A 9 -20.29 6.64 1.60
N ALA A 10 -19.16 5.94 1.63
CA ALA A 10 -18.01 6.27 0.81
C ALA A 10 -18.31 6.01 -0.66
N SER A 11 -18.04 7.00 -1.51
CA SER A 11 -18.07 6.84 -2.97
C SER A 11 -17.02 5.80 -3.41
N ASP A 12 -17.22 5.11 -4.54
CA ASP A 12 -16.27 4.11 -5.06
C ASP A 12 -14.83 4.68 -5.12
N ALA A 13 -14.69 5.96 -5.42
CA ALA A 13 -13.41 6.63 -5.49
C ALA A 13 -12.73 6.83 -4.11
N GLU A 14 -13.51 7.03 -3.05
CA GLU A 14 -12.98 7.07 -1.67
C GLU A 14 -12.51 5.68 -1.23
N VAL A 15 -13.27 4.64 -1.57
CA VAL A 15 -12.89 3.25 -1.31
C VAL A 15 -11.58 2.91 -2.04
N LEU A 16 -11.46 3.27 -3.32
CA LEU A 16 -10.22 3.09 -4.08
C LEU A 16 -9.05 3.84 -3.45
N SER A 17 -9.26 5.09 -3.02
CA SER A 17 -8.21 5.90 -2.38
C SER A 17 -7.74 5.29 -1.06
N LEU A 18 -8.65 4.76 -0.25
CA LEU A 18 -8.32 4.08 1.01
C LEU A 18 -7.52 2.80 0.79
N TRP A 19 -7.94 1.96 -0.17
CA TRP A 19 -7.18 0.77 -0.53
C TRP A 19 -5.81 1.12 -1.11
N GLY A 20 -5.74 2.13 -1.98
CA GLY A 20 -4.48 2.64 -2.54
C GLY A 20 -3.50 3.09 -1.46
N ALA A 21 -3.98 3.85 -0.47
CA ALA A 21 -3.20 4.23 0.70
C ALA A 21 -2.74 3.01 1.52
N GLY A 22 -3.62 2.02 1.71
CA GLY A 22 -3.28 0.74 2.37
C GLY A 22 -2.13 0.01 1.67
N PHE A 23 -2.20 -0.13 0.34
CA PHE A 23 -1.14 -0.75 -0.45
C PHE A 23 0.15 0.08 -0.46
N ALA A 24 0.07 1.41 -0.42
CA ALA A 24 1.25 2.28 -0.29
C ALA A 24 1.98 2.04 1.04
N VAL A 25 1.24 1.94 2.15
CA VAL A 25 1.83 1.59 3.47
C VAL A 25 2.47 0.22 3.42
N LEU A 26 1.81 -0.79 2.84
CA LEU A 26 2.37 -2.13 2.68
C LEU A 26 3.66 -2.14 1.83
N ALA A 27 3.70 -1.34 0.76
CA ALA A 27 4.91 -1.18 -0.04
C ALA A 27 6.06 -0.63 0.81
N VAL A 28 5.83 0.43 1.61
CA VAL A 28 6.83 0.98 2.54
C VAL A 28 7.31 -0.08 3.53
N VAL A 29 6.40 -0.89 4.09
CA VAL A 29 6.78 -2.00 4.99
C VAL A 29 7.67 -3.00 4.26
N CYS A 30 7.34 -3.40 3.03
CA CYS A 30 8.17 -4.31 2.24
C CYS A 30 9.57 -3.74 2.00
N LEU A 31 9.68 -2.45 1.66
CA LEU A 31 10.96 -1.75 1.50
C LEU A 31 11.79 -1.76 2.79
N VAL A 32 11.16 -1.49 3.93
CA VAL A 32 11.83 -1.52 5.25
C VAL A 32 12.30 -2.93 5.57
N MET A 33 11.49 -3.96 5.30
CA MET A 33 11.85 -5.34 5.56
C MET A 33 13.00 -5.82 4.67
N GLU A 34 13.04 -5.40 3.40
CA GLU A 34 14.19 -5.70 2.54
C GLU A 34 15.45 -5.01 3.04
N ARG A 35 15.37 -3.72 3.43
CA ARG A 35 16.51 -3.02 4.05
C ARG A 35 16.99 -3.70 5.32
N ARG A 36 16.07 -4.24 6.14
CA ARG A 36 16.43 -5.04 7.33
C ARG A 36 17.08 -6.37 6.96
N ARG A 37 16.64 -7.02 5.87
CA ARG A 37 17.23 -8.26 5.37
C ARG A 37 18.66 -8.06 4.85
N MET A 38 18.88 -6.98 4.10
CA MET A 38 20.20 -6.63 3.54
C MET A 38 21.27 -6.33 4.60
N LYS A 39 20.85 -5.92 5.81
CA LYS A 39 21.78 -5.65 6.93
C LYS A 39 22.23 -6.90 7.70
N ARG A 40 21.75 -8.08 7.34
CA ARG A 40 22.05 -9.32 8.09
C ARG A 40 23.25 -10.03 7.49
N ALA A 41 24.16 -10.47 8.37
CA ALA A 41 25.43 -11.13 7.99
C ALA A 41 25.25 -12.43 7.19
N ALA A 42 24.15 -13.16 7.42
CA ALA A 42 23.86 -14.41 6.74
C ALA A 42 22.48 -14.34 6.07
N ILE A 43 22.38 -13.65 4.92
CA ILE A 43 21.11 -13.45 4.20
C ILE A 43 20.42 -14.77 3.82
N ASN A 44 21.20 -15.83 3.54
CA ASN A 44 20.71 -17.17 3.21
C ASN A 44 19.99 -17.87 4.38
N ARG A 45 20.11 -17.36 5.61
CA ARG A 45 19.38 -17.87 6.79
C ARG A 45 18.14 -17.04 7.13
N VAL A 46 17.90 -15.92 6.46
CA VAL A 46 16.89 -14.93 6.85
C VAL A 46 15.79 -14.89 5.80
N GLY A 47 14.82 -15.78 5.99
CA GLY A 47 13.48 -15.67 5.44
C GLY A 47 13.35 -15.85 3.92
N TRP A 48 12.44 -16.73 3.53
CA TRP A 48 12.04 -17.02 2.15
C TRP A 48 11.29 -15.88 1.43
N VAL A 49 10.95 -14.79 2.12
CA VAL A 49 9.96 -13.83 1.62
C VAL A 49 10.60 -12.94 0.56
N PRO A 50 10.04 -12.84 -0.65
CA PRO A 50 10.53 -11.96 -1.71
C PRO A 50 10.05 -10.52 -1.47
N TRP A 51 10.62 -9.83 -0.49
CA TRP A 51 10.20 -8.47 -0.11
C TRP A 51 10.22 -7.48 -1.27
N THR A 52 11.21 -7.57 -2.17
CA THR A 52 11.28 -6.72 -3.37
C THR A 52 10.13 -7.00 -4.34
N GLY A 53 9.79 -8.28 -4.55
CA GLY A 53 8.65 -8.64 -5.40
C GLY A 53 7.32 -8.14 -4.82
N LEU A 54 7.12 -8.31 -3.51
CA LEU A 54 5.95 -7.77 -2.81
C LEU A 54 5.89 -6.25 -2.87
N PHE A 55 7.01 -5.56 -2.67
CA PHE A 55 7.11 -4.11 -2.81
C PHE A 55 6.63 -3.65 -4.20
N LEU A 56 7.13 -4.29 -5.27
CA LEU A 56 6.78 -3.94 -6.65
C LEU A 56 5.27 -4.12 -6.92
N VAL A 57 4.69 -5.24 -6.48
CA VAL A 57 3.25 -5.47 -6.63
C VAL A 57 2.45 -4.42 -5.85
N CYS A 58 2.78 -4.19 -4.58
CA CYS A 58 2.07 -3.23 -3.74
C CYS A 58 2.17 -1.80 -4.29
N VAL A 59 3.34 -1.37 -4.76
CA VAL A 59 3.50 0.02 -5.26
C VAL A 59 2.76 0.24 -6.58
N VAL A 60 2.71 -0.77 -7.46
CA VAL A 60 1.94 -0.69 -8.71
C VAL A 60 0.44 -0.63 -8.42
N VAL A 61 -0.06 -1.50 -7.54
CA VAL A 61 -1.47 -1.50 -7.15
C VAL A 61 -1.84 -0.20 -6.43
N ALA A 62 -1.00 0.26 -5.49
CA ALA A 62 -1.19 1.53 -4.81
C ALA A 62 -1.27 2.70 -5.80
N GLY A 63 -0.32 2.77 -6.74
CA GLY A 63 -0.28 3.82 -7.76
C GLY A 63 -1.53 3.80 -8.64
N GLY A 64 -1.97 2.63 -9.09
CA GLY A 64 -3.19 2.49 -9.91
C GLY A 64 -4.45 2.92 -9.16
N LEU A 65 -4.63 2.46 -7.93
CA LEU A 65 -5.81 2.80 -7.12
C LEU A 65 -5.85 4.29 -6.75
N LEU A 66 -4.71 4.86 -6.37
CA LEU A 66 -4.61 6.30 -6.08
C LEU A 66 -4.81 7.15 -7.33
N ALA A 67 -4.26 6.74 -8.48
CA ALA A 67 -4.46 7.47 -9.73
C ALA A 67 -5.94 7.53 -10.16
N LEU A 68 -6.74 6.52 -9.82
CA LEU A 68 -8.17 6.50 -10.09
C LEU A 68 -8.99 7.22 -9.01
N GLY A 69 -8.62 7.07 -7.73
CA GLY A 69 -9.37 7.62 -6.60
C GLY A 69 -9.07 9.10 -6.32
N VAL A 70 -7.80 9.50 -6.28
CA VAL A 70 -7.35 10.83 -5.84
C VAL A 70 -7.90 11.98 -6.70
N PRO A 71 -7.99 11.88 -8.04
CA PRO A 71 -8.52 12.97 -8.85
C PRO A 71 -9.96 13.35 -8.51
N SER A 72 -10.78 12.42 -8.05
CA SER A 72 -12.16 12.71 -7.64
C SER A 72 -12.20 13.65 -6.43
N TRP A 73 -11.26 13.49 -5.49
CA TRP A 73 -11.14 14.36 -4.32
C TRP A 73 -10.65 15.75 -4.71
N LEU A 74 -9.71 15.81 -5.66
CA LEU A 74 -9.15 17.07 -6.16
C LEU A 74 -10.15 17.90 -6.97
N ARG A 75 -11.13 17.25 -7.63
CA ARG A 75 -12.16 17.93 -8.43
C ARG A 75 -13.35 18.42 -7.59
N GLY A 76 -13.32 18.18 -6.28
CA GLY A 76 -14.45 18.45 -5.38
C GLY A 76 -15.49 17.34 -5.50
N ALA A 77 -15.58 16.51 -4.45
CA ALA A 77 -16.62 15.50 -4.30
C ALA A 77 -18.03 16.11 -4.34
#